data_AF-A0A4Q2ZC50-F1
#
_entry.id   AF-A0A4Q2ZC50-F1
#
_cell.length_a   1.000
_cell.length_b   1.000
_cell.length_c   1.000
_cell.angle_alpha   90.00
_cell.angle_beta   90.00
_cell.angle_gamma   90.00
#
_symmetry.space_group_name_H-M   'P 1'
#
loop_
_entity.id
_entity.type
_entity.pdbx_description
1 polymer ?
#
loop_
_entity_poly.entity_id
_entity_poly.type
_entity_poly.pdbx_seq_one_letter_code
_entity_poly.pdbx_strand_id
1 'polypeptide(L)'
;MTHAAEIRTWTDVQNRKIEASLVRVDGDSIVLKLKDGREVPLPISRLSEADKKHVAEAKIIDGGSSPKTPEADKPADALNFGDPWPERIKFTEDPEINTVEEDADKKRFIYESANYRYVCDVRLAKSVVKGFAVMFEATHLFCRTMPLGVNGGKGKDGKHQILLFEKFDDYVKAGGPPSSAGVFMGGRGVVMVPLGSLGVKQVGSGYMLDRDKSSKTLPHELTHQLTPDVYYQKGPLGWFSEGIAEYVAVTPYRAGSYAVRGNQKDIFDYATGYGSKDMGGRALGTKIDLPPLKSFMLQSYAEFLDQPQLSYGCGLLITTYFLHMDGEGDGKRIKAFLKALHEGMDGEKALDLLLDGRTFKQLEEDLTKAWSRKGVDFKFAK
;
A
#
# COMPACT_ATOMS: atom_id res chain seq x y z
N MET A 1 -13.84 34.96 -0.83
CA MET A 1 -14.82 35.01 0.28
C MET A 1 -15.33 33.59 0.49
N THR A 2 -14.95 32.93 1.58
CA THR A 2 -15.41 31.60 1.97
C THR A 2 -16.87 31.70 2.41
N HIS A 3 -17.79 31.01 1.74
CA HIS A 3 -19.16 30.85 2.27
C HIS A 3 -19.06 30.09 3.58
N ALA A 4 -19.43 30.72 4.69
CA ALA A 4 -19.64 30.02 5.95
C ALA A 4 -20.77 29.00 5.76
N ALA A 5 -20.54 27.74 6.13
CA ALA A 5 -21.56 26.70 6.01
C ALA A 5 -22.79 27.10 6.84
N GLU A 6 -23.91 27.32 6.16
CA GLU A 6 -25.13 27.85 6.77
C GLU A 6 -25.71 26.83 7.76
N ILE A 7 -25.92 27.26 9.01
CA ILE A 7 -26.58 26.43 10.03
C ILE A 7 -28.06 26.38 9.68
N ARG A 8 -28.58 25.18 9.43
CA ARG A 8 -30.00 24.96 9.17
C ARG A 8 -30.57 23.85 10.05
N THR A 9 -31.89 23.77 10.09
CA THR A 9 -32.59 22.65 10.70
C THR A 9 -32.69 21.49 9.71
N TRP A 10 -32.26 20.32 10.15
CA TRP A 10 -32.37 19.03 9.47
C TRP A 10 -33.44 18.20 10.14
N THR A 11 -34.27 17.52 9.35
CA THR A 11 -35.38 16.72 9.83
C THR A 11 -35.20 15.27 9.36
N ASP A 12 -35.35 14.32 10.27
CA ASP A 12 -35.28 12.90 9.94
C ASP A 12 -36.66 12.30 9.62
N VAL A 13 -36.69 11.05 9.16
CA VAL A 13 -37.93 10.31 8.86
C VAL A 13 -38.84 10.07 10.06
N GLN A 14 -38.35 10.30 11.28
CA GLN A 14 -39.11 10.25 12.53
C GLN A 14 -39.55 11.65 13.01
N ASN A 15 -39.40 12.67 12.14
CA ASN A 15 -39.73 14.07 12.39
C ASN A 15 -38.91 14.72 13.53
N ARG A 16 -37.76 14.14 13.90
CA ARG A 16 -36.80 14.73 14.84
C ARG A 16 -35.98 15.78 14.12
N LYS A 17 -35.71 16.89 14.82
CA LYS A 17 -35.04 18.07 14.27
C LYS A 17 -33.66 18.25 14.91
N ILE A 18 -32.67 18.59 14.09
CA ILE A 18 -31.31 18.91 14.55
C ILE A 18 -30.79 20.14 13.81
N GLU A 19 -30.25 21.11 14.55
CA GLU A 19 -29.62 22.29 13.96
C GLU A 19 -28.14 22.03 13.75
N ALA A 20 -27.71 22.08 12.49
CA ALA A 20 -26.35 21.78 12.09
C ALA A 20 -26.00 22.42 10.76
N SER A 21 -24.72 22.65 10.51
CA SER A 21 -24.20 22.95 9.18
C SER A 21 -23.79 21.66 8.47
N LEU A 22 -24.11 21.53 7.17
CA LEU A 22 -23.59 20.43 6.35
C LEU A 22 -22.09 20.63 6.15
N VAL A 23 -21.30 19.62 6.50
CA VAL A 23 -19.84 19.63 6.30
C VAL A 23 -19.48 18.97 4.98
N ARG A 24 -20.03 17.78 4.71
CA ARG A 24 -19.77 17.00 3.49
C ARG A 24 -20.82 15.92 3.26
N VAL A 25 -20.84 15.39 2.04
CA VAL A 25 -21.66 14.23 1.64
C VAL A 25 -20.72 13.05 1.35
N ASP A 26 -20.78 12.02 2.18
CA ASP A 26 -19.95 10.80 2.12
C ASP A 26 -20.79 9.63 1.62
N GLY A 27 -20.88 9.48 0.29
CA GLY A 27 -21.64 8.42 -0.38
C GLY A 27 -23.13 8.46 -0.02
N ASP A 28 -23.57 7.51 0.81
CA ASP A 28 -24.96 7.35 1.28
C ASP A 28 -25.24 8.06 2.62
N SER A 29 -24.29 8.82 3.15
CA SER A 29 -24.44 9.59 4.39
C SER A 29 -23.97 11.03 4.23
N ILE A 30 -24.45 11.91 5.11
CA ILE A 30 -23.96 13.27 5.24
C ILE A 30 -23.28 13.44 6.59
N VAL A 31 -22.34 14.38 6.67
CA VAL A 31 -21.72 14.76 7.94
C VAL A 31 -22.18 16.14 8.33
N LEU A 32 -22.80 16.23 9.50
CA LEU A 32 -23.38 17.44 10.06
C LEU A 32 -22.51 17.92 11.22
N LYS A 33 -22.20 19.22 11.26
CA LYS A 33 -21.51 19.84 12.38
C LYS A 33 -22.51 20.60 13.25
N LEU A 34 -22.61 20.19 14.51
CA LEU A 34 -23.47 20.79 15.52
C LEU A 34 -22.90 22.12 16.02
N LYS A 35 -23.72 22.93 16.68
CA LYS A 35 -23.30 24.21 17.30
C LYS A 35 -22.15 24.04 18.31
N ASP A 36 -22.05 22.88 18.95
CA ASP A 36 -20.98 22.54 19.90
C ASP A 36 -19.68 22.07 19.23
N GLY A 37 -19.63 22.08 17.89
CA GLY A 37 -18.46 21.72 17.09
C GLY A 37 -18.32 20.24 16.79
N ARG A 38 -19.16 19.35 17.35
CA ARG A 38 -19.13 17.92 17.05
C ARG A 38 -19.63 17.63 15.64
N GLU A 39 -18.95 16.74 14.95
CA GLU A 39 -19.38 16.19 13.66
C GLU A 39 -20.12 14.85 13.87
N VAL A 40 -21.31 14.74 13.28
CA VAL A 40 -22.16 13.56 13.38
C VAL A 40 -22.52 13.07 11.98
N PRO A 41 -22.22 11.80 11.63
CA PRO A 41 -22.67 11.22 10.39
C PRO A 41 -24.16 10.84 10.48
N LEU A 42 -24.92 11.18 9.45
CA LEU A 42 -26.34 10.87 9.32
C LEU A 42 -26.62 10.22 7.94
N PRO A 43 -27.12 8.97 7.89
CA PRO A 43 -27.49 8.35 6.62
C PRO A 43 -28.54 9.16 5.86
N ILE A 44 -28.36 9.35 4.55
CA ILE A 44 -29.31 10.07 3.68
C ILE A 44 -30.68 9.38 3.69
N SER A 45 -30.69 8.05 3.84
CA SER A 45 -31.91 7.25 3.98
C SER A 45 -32.76 7.63 5.20
N ARG A 46 -32.17 8.26 6.22
CA ARG A 46 -32.86 8.71 7.44
C ARG A 46 -33.35 10.15 7.36
N LEU A 47 -33.02 10.90 6.30
CA LEU A 47 -33.48 12.29 6.13
C LEU A 47 -34.92 12.35 5.62
N SER A 48 -35.61 13.46 5.91
CA SER A 48 -36.86 13.81 5.25
C SER A 48 -36.67 13.99 3.74
N GLU A 49 -37.74 13.84 2.94
CA GLU A 49 -37.64 14.06 1.49
C GLU A 49 -37.17 15.47 1.12
N ALA A 50 -37.57 16.48 1.91
CA ALA A 50 -37.10 17.85 1.73
C ALA A 50 -35.60 17.98 1.96
N ASP A 51 -35.05 17.32 2.99
CA ASP A 51 -33.62 17.35 3.29
C ASP A 51 -32.82 16.47 2.33
N LYS A 52 -33.36 15.35 1.86
CA LYS A 52 -32.76 14.58 0.76
C LYS A 52 -32.60 15.43 -0.50
N LYS A 53 -33.64 16.20 -0.85
CA LYS A 53 -33.60 17.12 -1.99
C LYS A 53 -32.55 18.21 -1.78
N HIS A 54 -32.47 18.78 -0.59
CA HIS A 54 -31.46 19.78 -0.28
C HIS A 54 -30.02 19.22 -0.32
N VAL A 55 -29.79 17.98 0.12
CA VAL A 55 -28.48 17.31 -0.02
C VAL A 55 -28.15 17.05 -1.49
N ALA A 56 -29.14 16.69 -2.31
CA ALA A 56 -28.96 16.53 -3.74
C ALA A 56 -28.65 17.87 -4.45
N GLU A 57 -29.26 18.96 -4.02
CA GLU A 57 -29.01 20.32 -4.52
C GLU A 57 -27.66 20.88 -4.03
N ALA A 58 -27.23 20.53 -2.81
CA ALA A 58 -25.94 20.91 -2.25
C ALA A 58 -24.73 20.18 -2.88
N LYS A 59 -24.95 19.15 -3.72
CA LYS A 59 -23.89 18.41 -4.44
C LYS A 59 -23.24 19.20 -5.59
N ILE A 60 -23.54 20.48 -5.77
CA ILE A 60 -22.86 21.38 -6.72
C ILE A 60 -22.23 22.56 -5.98
N ILE A 61 -21.54 22.32 -4.86
CA ILE A 61 -20.52 23.25 -4.34
C ILE A 61 -19.34 22.40 -3.90
N ASP A 62 -18.38 22.25 -4.81
CA ASP A 62 -17.09 21.59 -4.63
C ASP A 62 -16.28 22.37 -3.57
N GLY A 63 -16.46 21.98 -2.31
CA GLY A 63 -15.73 22.50 -1.15
C GLY A 63 -14.80 21.47 -0.51
N GLY A 64 -14.60 20.33 -1.17
CA GLY A 64 -13.56 19.37 -0.84
C GLY A 64 -12.51 19.40 -1.93
N SER A 65 -11.25 19.62 -1.57
CA SER A 65 -10.12 19.31 -2.44
C SER A 65 -10.39 17.99 -3.13
N SER A 66 -10.63 18.04 -4.43
CA SER A 66 -10.83 16.86 -5.25
C SER A 66 -9.70 15.89 -4.91
N PRO A 67 -9.99 14.59 -4.68
CA PRO A 67 -8.94 13.61 -4.85
C PRO A 67 -8.49 13.81 -6.29
N LYS A 68 -7.27 14.32 -6.49
CA LYS A 68 -6.64 14.27 -7.80
C LYS A 68 -6.66 12.79 -8.19
N THR A 69 -7.63 12.41 -9.03
CA THR A 69 -7.37 11.48 -10.12
C THR A 69 -6.01 11.90 -10.68
N PRO A 70 -5.05 10.97 -10.91
CA PRO A 70 -3.80 11.34 -11.53
C PRO A 70 -4.12 12.25 -12.72
N GLU A 71 -3.52 13.43 -12.74
CA GLU A 71 -3.52 14.27 -13.95
C GLU A 71 -3.18 13.34 -15.10
N ALA A 72 -4.12 13.18 -16.04
CA ALA A 72 -3.98 12.29 -17.20
C ALA A 72 -2.79 12.67 -18.12
N ASP A 73 -2.05 13.74 -17.76
CA ASP A 73 -0.92 14.30 -18.49
C ASP A 73 0.45 14.06 -17.82
N LYS A 74 0.53 13.52 -16.60
CA LYS A 74 1.84 13.10 -16.04
C LYS A 74 2.21 11.71 -16.59
N PRO A 75 3.39 11.51 -17.18
CA PRO A 75 3.88 10.19 -17.54
C PRO A 75 3.80 9.25 -16.34
N ALA A 76 3.37 8.00 -16.55
CA ALA A 76 3.25 6.99 -15.49
C ALA A 76 4.57 6.77 -14.70
N ASP A 77 5.70 7.15 -15.30
CA ASP A 77 7.04 7.02 -14.72
C ASP A 77 7.64 8.34 -14.21
N ALA A 78 6.87 9.42 -14.13
CA ALA A 78 7.35 10.70 -13.61
C ALA A 78 7.70 10.62 -12.10
N LEU A 79 8.81 11.24 -11.71
CA LEU A 79 9.19 11.35 -10.30
C LEU A 79 8.24 12.30 -9.56
N ASN A 80 7.87 11.93 -8.34
CA ASN A 80 6.79 12.57 -7.57
C ASN A 80 7.22 13.00 -6.15
N PHE A 81 8.52 13.19 -5.90
CA PHE A 81 9.04 13.52 -4.56
C PHE A 81 8.43 14.79 -3.93
N GLY A 82 7.96 15.74 -4.76
CA GLY A 82 7.32 16.98 -4.31
C GLY A 82 5.81 16.87 -4.05
N ASP A 83 5.19 15.73 -4.39
CA ASP A 83 3.75 15.55 -4.21
C ASP A 83 3.40 15.37 -2.71
N PRO A 84 2.18 15.75 -2.29
CA PRO A 84 1.76 15.61 -0.90
C PRO A 84 1.61 14.14 -0.51
N TRP A 85 1.78 13.84 0.78
CA TRP A 85 1.54 12.50 1.29
C TRP A 85 0.03 12.17 1.24
N PRO A 86 -0.39 11.06 0.61
CA PRO A 86 -1.80 10.74 0.50
C PRO A 86 -2.38 10.25 1.82
N GLU A 87 -3.59 10.69 2.19
CA GLU A 87 -4.30 10.12 3.34
C GLU A 87 -4.97 8.78 3.01
N ARG A 88 -5.45 8.66 1.77
CA ARG A 88 -6.15 7.50 1.25
C ARG A 88 -5.85 7.38 -0.23
N ILE A 89 -5.66 6.15 -0.69
CA ILE A 89 -5.52 5.84 -2.11
C ILE A 89 -6.70 4.93 -2.47
N LYS A 90 -7.43 5.27 -3.52
CA LYS A 90 -8.62 4.53 -3.93
C LYS A 90 -8.66 4.40 -5.44
N PHE A 91 -8.54 3.17 -5.91
CA PHE A 91 -8.92 2.81 -7.26
C PHE A 91 -10.45 2.85 -7.35
N THR A 92 -10.99 3.81 -8.10
CA THR A 92 -12.44 4.08 -8.18
C THR A 92 -13.07 3.57 -9.47
N GLU A 93 -12.24 3.18 -10.43
CA GLU A 93 -12.69 2.69 -11.73
C GLU A 93 -13.17 1.24 -11.64
N ASP A 94 -14.00 0.87 -12.62
CA ASP A 94 -14.28 -0.52 -12.90
C ASP A 94 -13.26 -1.02 -13.92
N PRO A 95 -12.31 -1.91 -13.55
CA PRO A 95 -11.20 -2.22 -14.45
C PRO A 95 -11.75 -2.97 -15.66
N GLU A 96 -11.52 -2.43 -16.85
CA GLU A 96 -11.79 -3.12 -18.10
C GLU A 96 -10.86 -4.33 -18.21
N ILE A 97 -11.45 -5.51 -18.40
CA ILE A 97 -10.70 -6.77 -18.52
C ILE A 97 -10.83 -7.29 -19.93
N ASN A 98 -9.68 -7.37 -20.60
CA ASN A 98 -9.57 -7.96 -21.92
C ASN A 98 -9.12 -9.41 -21.80
N THR A 99 -9.93 -10.34 -22.31
CA THR A 99 -9.54 -11.74 -22.48
C THR A 99 -8.75 -11.86 -23.76
N VAL A 100 -7.44 -12.12 -23.65
CA VAL A 100 -6.53 -12.24 -24.80
C VAL A 100 -6.51 -13.67 -25.33
N GLU A 101 -6.49 -14.66 -24.43
CA GLU A 101 -6.40 -16.07 -24.79
C GLU A 101 -7.12 -16.91 -23.73
N GLU A 102 -7.92 -17.89 -24.16
CA GLU A 102 -8.40 -19.00 -23.32
C GLU A 102 -8.18 -20.31 -24.09
N ASP A 103 -7.06 -20.97 -23.82
CA ASP A 103 -6.69 -22.25 -24.44
C ASP A 103 -6.59 -23.33 -23.34
N ALA A 104 -7.62 -24.14 -23.23
CA ALA A 104 -7.71 -25.19 -22.22
C ALA A 104 -6.70 -26.33 -22.46
N ASP A 105 -6.41 -26.63 -23.73
CA ASP A 105 -5.48 -27.71 -24.09
C ASP A 105 -4.04 -27.33 -23.74
N LYS A 106 -3.67 -26.05 -23.96
CA LYS A 106 -2.37 -25.51 -23.57
C LYS A 106 -2.29 -25.08 -22.10
N LYS A 107 -3.39 -25.16 -21.35
CA LYS A 107 -3.50 -24.60 -20.00
C LYS A 107 -3.02 -23.16 -19.96
N ARG A 108 -3.56 -22.32 -20.84
CA ARG A 108 -3.10 -20.95 -21.01
C ARG A 108 -4.26 -19.99 -21.11
N PHE A 109 -4.43 -19.22 -20.05
CA PHE A 109 -5.50 -18.24 -19.92
C PHE A 109 -4.89 -16.87 -19.64
N ILE A 110 -5.06 -15.92 -20.56
CA ILE A 110 -4.40 -14.62 -20.51
C ILE A 110 -5.45 -13.53 -20.43
N TYR A 111 -5.33 -12.72 -19.39
CA TYR A 111 -6.18 -11.56 -19.17
C TYR A 111 -5.33 -10.31 -19.03
N GLU A 112 -5.88 -9.18 -19.45
CA GLU A 112 -5.24 -7.88 -19.33
C GLU A 112 -6.16 -6.87 -18.65
N SER A 113 -5.56 -6.02 -17.81
CA SER A 113 -6.14 -4.78 -17.31
C SER A 113 -5.30 -3.60 -17.81
N ALA A 114 -5.53 -2.38 -17.32
CA ALA A 114 -4.83 -1.17 -17.78
C ALA A 114 -3.29 -1.32 -17.75
N ASN A 115 -2.72 -1.78 -16.64
CA ASN A 115 -1.26 -1.87 -16.44
C ASN A 115 -0.71 -3.30 -16.43
N TYR A 116 -1.57 -4.33 -16.37
CA TYR A 116 -1.12 -5.71 -16.14
C TYR A 116 -1.58 -6.69 -17.21
N ARG A 117 -0.75 -7.72 -17.43
CA ARG A 117 -1.07 -8.96 -18.13
C ARG A 117 -0.82 -10.10 -17.17
N TYR A 118 -1.83 -10.90 -16.89
CA TYR A 118 -1.71 -12.03 -15.99
C TYR A 118 -2.10 -13.34 -16.68
N VAL A 119 -1.18 -14.29 -16.63
CA VAL A 119 -1.26 -15.60 -17.29
C VAL A 119 -1.55 -16.65 -16.23
N CYS A 120 -2.62 -17.41 -16.43
CA CYS A 120 -3.05 -18.49 -15.55
C CYS A 120 -2.92 -19.83 -16.28
N ASP A 121 -2.60 -20.88 -15.54
CA ASP A 121 -2.63 -22.28 -15.99
C ASP A 121 -4.02 -22.93 -15.87
N VAL A 122 -4.98 -22.22 -15.28
CA VAL A 122 -6.36 -22.64 -15.14
C VAL A 122 -7.32 -21.49 -15.47
N ARG A 123 -8.50 -21.85 -16.00
CA ARG A 123 -9.55 -20.88 -16.28
C ARG A 123 -10.11 -20.34 -14.96
N LEU A 124 -10.19 -19.02 -14.85
CA LEU A 124 -10.75 -18.34 -13.70
C LEU A 124 -12.12 -17.75 -14.05
N ALA A 125 -13.03 -17.74 -13.07
CA ALA A 125 -14.29 -17.04 -13.22
C ALA A 125 -14.04 -15.52 -13.40
N LYS A 126 -14.85 -14.86 -14.23
CA LYS A 126 -14.74 -13.40 -14.49
C LYS A 126 -14.69 -12.57 -13.21
N SER A 127 -15.42 -12.97 -12.16
CA SER A 127 -15.42 -12.30 -10.86
C SER A 127 -14.08 -12.40 -10.13
N VAL A 128 -13.35 -13.51 -10.26
CA VAL A 128 -12.02 -13.70 -9.68
C VAL A 128 -11.00 -12.85 -10.44
N VAL A 129 -11.02 -12.93 -11.77
CA VAL A 129 -10.19 -12.13 -12.69
C VAL A 129 -10.35 -10.63 -12.39
N LYS A 130 -11.59 -10.17 -12.28
CA LYS A 130 -11.92 -8.78 -11.90
C LYS A 130 -11.43 -8.41 -10.50
N GLY A 131 -11.57 -9.32 -9.53
CA GLY A 131 -11.06 -9.13 -8.17
C GLY A 131 -9.55 -8.93 -8.12
N PHE A 132 -8.80 -9.67 -8.94
CA PHE A 132 -7.36 -9.49 -9.09
C PHE A 132 -7.02 -8.16 -9.74
N ALA A 133 -7.67 -7.80 -10.85
CA ALA A 133 -7.42 -6.53 -11.51
C ALA A 133 -7.61 -5.33 -10.58
N VAL A 134 -8.67 -5.30 -9.77
CA VAL A 134 -8.87 -4.23 -8.77
C VAL A 134 -7.68 -4.12 -7.82
N MET A 135 -7.14 -5.23 -7.33
CA MET A 135 -5.99 -5.23 -6.43
C MET A 135 -4.68 -4.84 -7.14
N PHE A 136 -4.46 -5.34 -8.36
CA PHE A 136 -3.28 -5.00 -9.17
C PHE A 136 -3.24 -3.51 -9.47
N GLU A 137 -4.34 -2.96 -10.00
CA GLU A 137 -4.43 -1.54 -10.36
C GLU A 137 -4.42 -0.63 -9.12
N ALA A 138 -5.04 -1.06 -8.01
CA ALA A 138 -4.95 -0.31 -6.75
C ALA A 138 -3.52 -0.28 -6.18
N THR A 139 -2.78 -1.39 -6.28
CA THR A 139 -1.37 -1.43 -5.83
C THR A 139 -0.49 -0.58 -6.75
N HIS A 140 -0.71 -0.65 -8.06
CA HIS A 140 -0.04 0.23 -9.01
C HIS A 140 -0.28 1.70 -8.67
N LEU A 141 -1.54 2.09 -8.51
CA LEU A 141 -1.91 3.45 -8.11
C LEU A 141 -1.26 3.83 -6.78
N PHE A 142 -1.19 2.91 -5.81
CA PHE A 142 -0.48 3.14 -4.55
C PHE A 142 0.96 3.56 -4.80
N CYS A 143 1.74 2.71 -5.48
CA CYS A 143 3.15 2.97 -5.76
C CYS A 143 3.37 4.28 -6.52
N ARG A 144 2.55 4.56 -7.55
CA ARG A 144 2.66 5.79 -8.35
C ARG A 144 2.24 7.07 -7.60
N THR A 145 1.41 6.96 -6.56
CA THR A 145 0.93 8.13 -5.79
C THR A 145 1.83 8.46 -4.61
N MET A 146 2.51 7.48 -4.02
CA MET A 146 3.42 7.73 -2.90
C MET A 146 4.59 8.61 -3.34
N PRO A 147 4.89 9.74 -2.65
CA PRO A 147 5.90 10.71 -3.07
C PRO A 147 7.33 10.22 -2.78
N LEU A 148 7.66 9.04 -3.31
CA LEU A 148 8.85 8.25 -3.05
C LEU A 148 9.53 7.81 -4.35
N GLY A 149 9.07 8.28 -5.51
CA GLY A 149 9.65 7.90 -6.80
C GLY A 149 9.60 6.39 -7.06
N VAL A 150 8.54 5.70 -6.62
CA VAL A 150 8.32 4.27 -6.94
C VAL A 150 7.74 4.20 -8.35
N ASN A 151 8.61 4.39 -9.33
CA ASN A 151 8.26 4.56 -10.74
C ASN A 151 8.89 3.48 -11.66
N GLY A 152 9.28 2.35 -11.09
CA GLY A 152 9.97 1.28 -11.79
C GLY A 152 9.02 0.30 -12.50
N GLY A 153 9.59 -0.85 -12.84
CA GLY A 153 8.89 -1.96 -13.46
C GLY A 153 9.06 -2.05 -14.96
N LYS A 154 9.53 -3.21 -15.41
CA LYS A 154 9.71 -3.54 -16.82
C LYS A 154 8.45 -4.23 -17.31
N GLY A 155 7.66 -3.53 -18.12
CA GLY A 155 6.52 -4.12 -18.82
C GLY A 155 6.96 -4.83 -20.10
N LYS A 156 6.18 -5.82 -20.52
CA LYS A 156 6.23 -6.37 -21.89
C LYS A 156 5.00 -5.88 -22.62
N ASP A 157 5.19 -5.25 -23.77
CA ASP A 157 4.12 -4.63 -24.57
C ASP A 157 3.29 -3.62 -23.74
N GLY A 158 3.96 -2.86 -22.87
CA GLY A 158 3.30 -1.90 -21.96
C GLY A 158 2.56 -2.53 -20.77
N LYS A 159 2.71 -3.84 -20.53
CA LYS A 159 2.03 -4.55 -19.42
C LYS A 159 3.02 -5.18 -18.45
N HIS A 160 2.85 -4.94 -17.15
CA HIS A 160 3.52 -5.68 -16.10
C HIS A 160 3.02 -7.13 -16.05
N GLN A 161 3.94 -8.09 -15.96
CA GLN A 161 3.64 -9.50 -16.12
C GLN A 161 3.39 -10.17 -14.77
N ILE A 162 2.35 -10.99 -14.67
CA ILE A 162 2.05 -11.83 -13.51
C ILE A 162 1.76 -13.25 -14.00
N LEU A 163 2.32 -14.26 -13.33
CA LEU A 163 2.04 -15.67 -13.56
C LEU A 163 1.30 -16.23 -12.34
N LEU A 164 0.12 -16.79 -12.59
CA LEU A 164 -0.75 -17.36 -11.58
C LEU A 164 -0.82 -18.88 -11.78
N PHE A 165 -0.53 -19.63 -10.72
CA PHE A 165 -0.43 -21.09 -10.78
C PHE A 165 -1.53 -21.73 -9.95
N GLU A 166 -2.28 -22.65 -10.53
CA GLU A 166 -3.30 -23.44 -9.84
C GLU A 166 -2.66 -24.25 -8.71
N LYS A 167 -1.54 -24.91 -9.02
CA LYS A 167 -0.84 -25.80 -8.10
C LYS A 167 0.47 -25.18 -7.64
N PHE A 168 0.74 -25.33 -6.35
CA PHE A 168 2.01 -24.90 -5.74
C PHE A 168 3.21 -25.56 -6.41
N ASP A 169 3.11 -26.84 -6.76
CA ASP A 169 4.19 -27.57 -7.45
C ASP A 169 4.53 -26.97 -8.82
N ASP A 170 3.54 -26.45 -9.54
CA ASP A 170 3.77 -25.85 -10.86
C ASP A 170 4.40 -24.45 -10.73
N TYR A 171 4.07 -23.71 -9.67
CA TYR A 171 4.80 -22.51 -9.26
C TYR A 171 6.28 -22.81 -8.96
N VAL A 172 6.57 -23.87 -8.19
CA VAL A 172 7.95 -24.27 -7.88
C VAL A 172 8.70 -24.71 -9.15
N LYS A 173 8.09 -25.53 -10.00
CA LYS A 173 8.67 -25.94 -11.30
C LYS A 173 8.99 -24.75 -12.21
N ALA A 174 8.19 -23.69 -12.15
CA ALA A 174 8.41 -22.46 -12.92
C ALA A 174 9.53 -21.56 -12.36
N GLY A 175 10.14 -21.94 -11.23
CA GLY A 175 11.24 -21.24 -10.57
C GLY A 175 10.86 -20.50 -9.28
N GLY A 176 9.64 -20.69 -8.77
CA GLY A 176 9.21 -20.11 -7.49
C GLY A 176 9.89 -20.76 -6.28
N PRO A 177 10.32 -20.00 -5.25
CA PRO A 177 10.88 -20.58 -4.03
C PRO A 177 9.86 -21.46 -3.28
N PRO A 178 10.19 -22.71 -2.90
CA PRO A 178 9.28 -23.63 -2.21
C PRO A 178 8.79 -23.18 -0.83
N SER A 179 9.44 -22.18 -0.23
CA SER A 179 9.07 -21.59 1.05
C SER A 179 8.27 -20.29 0.92
N SER A 180 8.06 -19.78 -0.30
CA SER A 180 7.41 -18.49 -0.50
C SER A 180 5.96 -18.61 -0.97
N ALA A 181 5.13 -17.68 -0.49
CA ALA A 181 3.75 -17.52 -0.93
C ALA A 181 3.63 -16.84 -2.31
N GLY A 182 4.72 -16.28 -2.84
CA GLY A 182 4.84 -15.61 -4.14
C GLY A 182 6.25 -15.04 -4.33
N VAL A 183 6.63 -14.60 -5.53
CA VAL A 183 7.94 -13.98 -5.74
C VAL A 183 7.94 -13.02 -6.93
N PHE A 184 8.62 -11.88 -6.78
CA PHE A 184 9.05 -11.06 -7.90
C PHE A 184 10.41 -11.52 -8.44
N MET A 185 10.44 -11.95 -9.70
CA MET A 185 11.65 -12.36 -10.41
C MET A 185 12.22 -11.17 -11.18
N GLY A 186 13.06 -10.35 -10.52
CA GLY A 186 13.62 -9.11 -11.07
C GLY A 186 14.26 -9.25 -12.46
N GLY A 187 15.08 -10.28 -12.66
CA GLY A 187 15.72 -10.55 -13.97
C GLY A 187 14.74 -10.85 -15.11
N ARG A 188 13.49 -11.20 -14.79
CA ARG A 188 12.40 -11.49 -15.74
C ARG A 188 11.30 -10.40 -15.73
N GLY A 189 11.31 -9.48 -14.77
CA GLY A 189 10.26 -8.48 -14.58
C GLY A 189 8.88 -9.06 -14.26
N VAL A 190 8.81 -10.28 -13.70
CA VAL A 190 7.55 -11.02 -13.55
C VAL A 190 7.26 -11.36 -12.09
N VAL A 191 6.02 -11.20 -11.67
CA VAL A 191 5.51 -11.68 -10.39
C VAL A 191 4.94 -13.09 -10.58
N MET A 192 5.29 -14.04 -9.72
CA MET A 192 4.83 -15.42 -9.76
C MET A 192 4.12 -15.75 -8.46
N VAL A 193 2.87 -16.24 -8.53
CA VAL A 193 2.08 -16.51 -7.32
C VAL A 193 1.18 -17.75 -7.50
N PRO A 194 1.20 -18.71 -6.56
CA PRO A 194 0.19 -19.76 -6.52
C PRO A 194 -1.17 -19.21 -6.06
N LEU A 195 -2.25 -19.62 -6.74
CA LEU A 195 -3.61 -19.14 -6.49
C LEU A 195 -4.06 -19.33 -5.03
N GLY A 196 -3.63 -20.42 -4.38
CA GLY A 196 -3.90 -20.66 -2.96
C GLY A 196 -3.40 -19.55 -2.02
N SER A 197 -2.27 -18.91 -2.35
CA SER A 197 -1.72 -17.77 -1.60
C SER A 197 -2.51 -16.47 -1.80
N LEU A 198 -3.29 -16.39 -2.87
CA LEU A 198 -4.20 -15.27 -3.14
C LEU A 198 -5.57 -15.45 -2.48
N GLY A 199 -5.75 -16.50 -1.67
CA GLY A 199 -7.04 -16.84 -1.09
C GLY A 199 -8.01 -17.42 -2.11
N VAL A 200 -7.56 -17.82 -3.31
CA VAL A 200 -8.44 -18.51 -4.25
C VAL A 200 -8.64 -19.96 -3.80
N LYS A 201 -9.90 -20.36 -3.66
CA LYS A 201 -10.32 -21.71 -3.31
C LYS A 201 -11.12 -22.32 -4.45
N GLN A 202 -10.92 -23.61 -4.67
CA GLN A 202 -11.77 -24.39 -5.57
C GLN A 202 -13.13 -24.61 -4.92
N VAL A 203 -14.21 -24.35 -5.66
CA VAL A 203 -15.60 -24.55 -5.23
C VAL A 203 -16.34 -25.28 -6.34
N GLY A 204 -16.64 -26.56 -6.12
CA GLY A 204 -17.14 -27.44 -7.17
C GLY A 204 -16.13 -27.55 -8.31
N SER A 205 -16.57 -27.28 -9.54
CA SER A 205 -15.71 -27.22 -10.73
C SER A 205 -15.10 -25.84 -10.99
N GLY A 206 -15.38 -24.83 -10.16
CA GLY A 206 -14.93 -23.45 -10.34
C GLY A 206 -14.00 -22.95 -9.24
N TYR A 207 -13.68 -21.66 -9.29
CA TYR A 207 -12.82 -20.98 -8.32
C TYR A 207 -13.50 -19.74 -7.75
N MET A 208 -13.25 -19.46 -6.48
CA MET A 208 -13.77 -18.30 -5.77
C MET A 208 -12.65 -17.64 -4.96
N LEU A 209 -12.67 -16.31 -4.91
CA LEU A 209 -11.77 -15.53 -4.06
C LEU A 209 -12.30 -15.49 -2.62
N ASP A 210 -11.53 -16.01 -1.68
CA ASP A 210 -11.76 -15.84 -0.25
C ASP A 210 -11.38 -14.41 0.16
N ARG A 211 -12.41 -13.58 0.37
CA ARG A 211 -12.24 -12.17 0.72
C ARG A 211 -11.77 -11.94 2.16
N ASP A 212 -11.84 -12.97 3.00
CA ASP A 212 -11.44 -12.89 4.42
C ASP A 212 -9.96 -13.26 4.62
N LYS A 213 -9.34 -13.95 3.66
CA LYS A 213 -7.89 -14.14 3.62
C LYS A 213 -7.20 -12.93 3.02
N SER A 214 -6.51 -12.13 3.85
CA SER A 214 -5.67 -11.04 3.33
C SER A 214 -4.51 -11.62 2.53
N SER A 215 -4.40 -11.27 1.25
CA SER A 215 -3.22 -11.58 0.45
C SER A 215 -2.23 -10.41 0.51
N LYS A 216 -1.48 -10.30 1.62
CA LYS A 216 -0.40 -9.30 1.77
C LYS A 216 0.76 -9.58 0.81
N THR A 217 0.97 -10.86 0.50
CA THR A 217 1.98 -11.34 -0.44
C THR A 217 1.91 -10.61 -1.77
N LEU A 218 0.72 -10.42 -2.32
CA LEU A 218 0.62 -9.88 -3.67
C LEU A 218 0.95 -8.38 -3.75
N PRO A 219 0.41 -7.48 -2.90
CA PRO A 219 0.88 -6.11 -2.84
C PRO A 219 2.38 -5.99 -2.54
N HIS A 220 2.96 -6.91 -1.75
CA HIS A 220 4.40 -6.98 -1.51
C HIS A 220 5.18 -7.24 -2.83
N GLU A 221 4.86 -8.32 -3.54
CA GLU A 221 5.55 -8.66 -4.80
C GLU A 221 5.31 -7.63 -5.92
N LEU A 222 4.12 -7.03 -5.97
CA LEU A 222 3.81 -5.96 -6.92
C LEU A 222 4.61 -4.69 -6.61
N THR A 223 4.80 -4.38 -5.32
CA THR A 223 5.68 -3.26 -4.93
C THR A 223 7.10 -3.51 -5.39
N HIS A 224 7.60 -4.74 -5.25
CA HIS A 224 8.89 -5.08 -5.81
C HIS A 224 8.95 -4.87 -7.33
N GLN A 225 7.93 -5.33 -8.05
CA GLN A 225 7.84 -5.15 -9.48
C GLN A 225 7.86 -3.68 -9.91
N LEU A 226 7.28 -2.78 -9.11
CA LEU A 226 7.18 -1.35 -9.41
C LEU A 226 8.32 -0.52 -8.80
N THR A 227 9.21 -1.15 -8.05
CA THR A 227 10.36 -0.50 -7.43
C THR A 227 11.48 -0.30 -8.46
N PRO A 228 12.06 0.90 -8.59
CA PRO A 228 13.13 1.16 -9.55
C PRO A 228 14.43 0.43 -9.20
N ASP A 229 15.21 0.06 -10.21
CA ASP A 229 16.46 -0.72 -10.07
C ASP A 229 17.45 -0.08 -9.06
N VAL A 230 17.48 1.26 -8.97
CA VAL A 230 18.34 1.99 -8.01
C VAL A 230 18.03 1.71 -6.54
N TYR A 231 16.81 1.28 -6.20
CA TYR A 231 16.45 0.93 -4.81
C TYR A 231 16.87 -0.48 -4.42
N TYR A 232 17.32 -1.29 -5.38
CA TYR A 232 17.91 -2.62 -5.16
C TYR A 232 19.44 -2.59 -5.10
N GLN A 233 20.05 -1.41 -5.15
CA GLN A 233 21.50 -1.25 -5.02
C GLN A 233 21.94 -1.18 -3.55
N LYS A 234 23.24 -1.33 -3.30
CA LYS A 234 23.82 -1.16 -1.95
C LYS A 234 23.46 0.23 -1.41
N GLY A 235 23.04 0.31 -0.15
CA GLY A 235 22.49 1.53 0.44
C GLY A 235 21.03 1.31 0.83
N PRO A 236 20.08 1.27 -0.12
CA PRO A 236 18.66 0.95 0.13
C PRO A 236 18.32 -0.56 0.18
N LEU A 237 19.14 -1.45 -0.42
CA LEU A 237 18.84 -2.88 -0.52
C LEU A 237 18.60 -3.52 0.86
N GLY A 238 17.53 -4.32 0.97
CA GLY A 238 17.13 -4.98 2.21
C GLY A 238 16.23 -4.08 3.05
N TRP A 239 16.81 -3.16 3.83
CA TRP A 239 16.03 -2.39 4.80
C TRP A 239 14.93 -1.52 4.16
N PHE A 240 15.23 -0.89 3.01
CA PHE A 240 14.27 -0.04 2.30
C PHE A 240 13.53 -0.82 1.22
N SER A 241 14.23 -1.62 0.40
CA SER A 241 13.59 -2.38 -0.68
C SER A 241 12.53 -3.35 -0.18
N GLU A 242 12.81 -4.08 0.91
CA GLU A 242 11.81 -4.94 1.57
C GLU A 242 10.89 -4.10 2.45
N GLY A 243 11.43 -3.08 3.14
CA GLY A 243 10.66 -2.24 4.05
C GLY A 243 9.52 -1.48 3.37
N ILE A 244 9.70 -1.00 2.14
CA ILE A 244 8.63 -0.36 1.37
C ILE A 244 7.60 -1.38 0.85
N ALA A 245 8.04 -2.58 0.45
CA ALA A 245 7.14 -3.66 0.04
C ALA A 245 6.26 -4.12 1.23
N GLU A 246 6.84 -4.26 2.42
CA GLU A 246 6.12 -4.46 3.66
C GLU A 246 5.16 -3.32 3.98
N TYR A 247 5.60 -2.07 3.84
CA TYR A 247 4.77 -0.90 4.14
C TYR A 247 3.50 -0.88 3.28
N VAL A 248 3.63 -1.15 1.98
CA VAL A 248 2.47 -1.25 1.07
C VAL A 248 1.59 -2.45 1.44
N ALA A 249 2.19 -3.61 1.69
CA ALA A 249 1.47 -4.85 2.00
C ALA A 249 0.70 -4.81 3.33
N VAL A 250 1.24 -4.13 4.33
CA VAL A 250 0.63 -3.99 5.66
C VAL A 250 -0.37 -2.85 5.71
N THR A 251 -0.29 -1.89 4.79
CA THR A 251 -1.26 -0.78 4.74
C THR A 251 -2.67 -1.34 4.54
N PRO A 252 -3.64 -0.99 5.42
CA PRO A 252 -4.98 -1.56 5.37
C PRO A 252 -5.65 -1.38 4.00
N TYR A 253 -5.98 -2.52 3.39
CA TYR A 253 -6.61 -2.59 2.08
C TYR A 253 -8.05 -3.11 2.19
N ARG A 254 -8.98 -2.47 1.49
CA ARG A 254 -10.35 -2.96 1.31
C ARG A 254 -10.90 -2.52 -0.05
N ALA A 255 -11.17 -3.49 -0.91
CA ALA A 255 -11.91 -3.32 -2.16
C ALA A 255 -11.39 -2.13 -3.02
N GLY A 256 -10.11 -2.17 -3.40
CA GLY A 256 -9.48 -1.14 -4.22
C GLY A 256 -9.03 0.11 -3.44
N SER A 257 -9.24 0.18 -2.12
CA SER A 257 -8.82 1.31 -1.29
C SER A 257 -7.79 0.94 -0.25
N TYR A 258 -6.71 1.71 -0.18
CA TYR A 258 -5.73 1.70 0.89
C TYR A 258 -5.93 2.88 1.85
N ALA A 259 -5.92 2.60 3.15
CA ALA A 259 -5.95 3.63 4.19
C ALA A 259 -4.52 3.92 4.67
N VAL A 260 -3.89 4.94 4.07
CA VAL A 260 -2.49 5.31 4.35
C VAL A 260 -2.39 6.05 5.67
N ARG A 261 -3.30 7.00 5.92
CA ARG A 261 -3.37 7.74 7.18
C ARG A 261 -3.72 6.79 8.33
N GLY A 262 -2.88 6.82 9.37
CA GLY A 262 -3.10 6.03 10.59
C GLY A 262 -2.67 4.56 10.49
N ASN A 263 -2.03 4.12 9.40
CA ASN A 263 -1.57 2.74 9.23
C ASN A 263 -0.46 2.31 10.21
N GLN A 264 0.11 3.25 10.96
CA GLN A 264 1.18 2.98 11.94
C GLN A 264 0.76 1.98 13.03
N LYS A 265 -0.54 1.90 13.37
CA LYS A 265 -1.03 0.86 14.30
C LYS A 265 -0.95 -0.52 13.68
N ASP A 266 -1.42 -0.68 12.45
CA ASP A 266 -1.35 -1.97 11.74
C ASP A 266 0.09 -2.39 11.48
N ILE A 267 0.98 -1.44 11.22
CA ILE A 267 2.42 -1.65 11.11
C ILE A 267 3.01 -2.14 12.44
N PHE A 268 2.69 -1.46 13.55
CA PHE A 268 3.12 -1.89 14.88
C PHE A 268 2.64 -3.31 15.19
N ASP A 269 1.33 -3.57 15.08
CA ASP A 269 0.74 -4.87 15.38
C ASP A 269 1.35 -5.98 14.51
N TYR A 270 1.64 -5.67 13.23
CA TYR A 270 2.25 -6.60 12.29
C TYR A 270 3.72 -6.89 12.62
N ALA A 271 4.51 -5.87 12.96
CA ALA A 271 5.92 -6.07 13.28
C ALA A 271 6.10 -6.78 14.62
N THR A 272 5.39 -6.38 15.67
CA THR A 272 5.64 -6.88 17.03
C THR A 272 4.85 -8.15 17.36
N GLY A 273 3.70 -8.35 16.73
CA GLY A 273 2.81 -9.48 17.00
C GLY A 273 2.52 -10.31 15.76
N TYR A 274 1.40 -11.02 15.78
CA TYR A 274 0.89 -11.76 14.62
C TYR A 274 0.04 -10.87 13.69
N GLY A 275 0.15 -9.54 13.80
CA GLY A 275 -0.66 -8.59 13.05
C GLY A 275 -2.08 -8.42 13.60
N SER A 276 -2.80 -7.42 13.08
CA SER A 276 -4.23 -7.25 13.36
C SER A 276 -4.99 -8.54 13.05
N LYS A 277 -5.66 -9.13 14.06
CA LYS A 277 -6.45 -10.37 13.96
C LYS A 277 -5.64 -11.66 13.72
N ASP A 278 -4.39 -11.73 14.21
CA ASP A 278 -3.52 -12.92 14.13
C ASP A 278 -3.22 -13.41 12.70
N MET A 279 -3.17 -12.47 11.75
CA MET A 279 -2.98 -12.70 10.32
C MET A 279 -1.49 -12.83 9.92
N GLY A 280 -0.67 -13.56 10.70
CA GLY A 280 0.70 -13.91 10.32
C GLY A 280 1.72 -12.76 10.28
N GLY A 281 1.73 -11.91 11.31
CA GLY A 281 2.77 -10.90 11.55
C GLY A 281 4.16 -11.46 11.84
N ARG A 282 5.15 -10.55 11.94
CA ARG A 282 6.58 -10.87 12.12
C ARG A 282 6.91 -11.36 13.53
N ALA A 283 6.04 -11.08 14.50
CA ALA A 283 6.13 -11.56 15.88
C ALA A 283 7.46 -11.26 16.57
N LEU A 284 8.03 -10.08 16.33
CA LEU A 284 9.31 -9.66 16.92
C LEU A 284 9.24 -9.41 18.43
N GLY A 285 8.02 -9.29 18.98
CA GLY A 285 7.81 -8.71 20.30
C GLY A 285 8.08 -7.20 20.30
N THR A 286 8.01 -6.61 21.49
CA THR A 286 8.21 -5.17 21.68
C THR A 286 9.64 -4.78 22.04
N LYS A 287 10.50 -5.75 22.35
CA LYS A 287 11.93 -5.54 22.61
C LYS A 287 12.70 -6.14 21.46
N ILE A 288 13.37 -5.30 20.69
CA ILE A 288 14.01 -5.69 19.44
C ILE A 288 15.50 -5.39 19.54
N ASP A 289 16.31 -6.44 19.53
CA ASP A 289 17.77 -6.34 19.47
C ASP A 289 18.23 -6.34 18.00
N LEU A 290 19.11 -5.40 17.64
CA LEU A 290 19.68 -5.25 16.31
C LEU A 290 21.21 -5.07 16.38
N PRO A 291 21.97 -5.46 15.32
CA PRO A 291 23.34 -4.98 15.14
C PRO A 291 23.35 -3.45 14.99
N PRO A 292 24.52 -2.78 15.01
CA PRO A 292 24.57 -1.34 14.77
C PRO A 292 23.80 -0.96 13.52
N LEU A 293 23.03 0.14 13.55
CA LEU A 293 22.08 0.48 12.50
C LEU A 293 22.75 0.62 11.14
N LYS A 294 23.98 1.17 11.11
CA LYS A 294 24.79 1.22 9.88
C LYS A 294 25.03 -0.18 9.31
N SER A 295 25.42 -1.13 10.15
CA SER A 295 25.65 -2.52 9.75
C SER A 295 24.37 -3.17 9.25
N PHE A 296 23.23 -2.97 9.93
CA PHE A 296 21.93 -3.47 9.46
C PHE A 296 21.53 -2.89 8.09
N MET A 297 21.74 -1.59 7.87
CA MET A 297 21.36 -0.93 6.62
C MET A 297 22.29 -1.24 5.44
N LEU A 298 23.55 -1.63 5.72
CA LEU A 298 24.56 -1.90 4.69
C LEU A 298 24.91 -3.39 4.53
N GLN A 299 24.24 -4.28 5.26
CA GLN A 299 24.41 -5.73 5.13
C GLN A 299 24.05 -6.20 3.72
N SER A 300 24.65 -7.32 3.31
CA SER A 300 24.27 -7.99 2.08
C SER A 300 22.85 -8.55 2.17
N TYR A 301 22.22 -8.76 1.02
CA TYR A 301 20.90 -9.39 0.99
C TYR A 301 20.92 -10.84 1.51
N ALA A 302 22.05 -11.54 1.39
CA ALA A 302 22.22 -12.87 1.98
C ALA A 302 22.15 -12.82 3.52
N GLU A 303 22.90 -11.91 4.15
CA GLU A 303 22.86 -11.69 5.60
C GLU A 303 21.47 -11.23 6.06
N PHE A 304 20.79 -10.40 5.28
CA PHE A 304 19.42 -9.99 5.55
C PHE A 304 18.47 -11.22 5.66
N LEU A 305 18.66 -12.23 4.80
CA LEU A 305 17.86 -13.44 4.76
C LEU A 305 18.21 -14.48 5.84
N ASP A 306 19.31 -14.31 6.58
CA ASP A 306 19.67 -15.22 7.68
C ASP A 306 18.68 -15.11 8.86
N GLN A 307 18.08 -13.93 9.05
CA GLN A 307 17.07 -13.68 10.09
C GLN A 307 15.83 -13.00 9.51
N PRO A 308 15.07 -13.69 8.64
CA PRO A 308 14.07 -13.03 7.81
C PRO A 308 12.97 -12.34 8.63
N GLN A 309 12.48 -12.96 9.72
CA GLN A 309 11.45 -12.28 10.52
C GLN A 309 11.95 -10.96 11.10
N LEU A 310 13.15 -10.95 11.68
CA LEU A 310 13.78 -9.76 12.23
C LEU A 310 14.04 -8.74 11.12
N SER A 311 14.70 -9.14 10.04
CA SER A 311 15.13 -8.26 8.96
C SER A 311 13.95 -7.58 8.25
N TYR A 312 12.91 -8.33 7.88
CA TYR A 312 11.71 -7.78 7.26
C TYR A 312 10.91 -6.87 8.22
N GLY A 313 10.72 -7.31 9.47
CA GLY A 313 10.00 -6.51 10.46
C GLY A 313 10.74 -5.21 10.83
N CYS A 314 12.06 -5.27 10.99
CA CYS A 314 12.89 -4.10 11.25
C CYS A 314 13.00 -3.19 10.01
N GLY A 315 13.11 -3.76 8.80
CA GLY A 315 13.05 -2.99 7.55
C GLY A 315 11.75 -2.18 7.44
N LEU A 316 10.62 -2.80 7.77
CA LEU A 316 9.31 -2.12 7.86
C LEU A 316 9.32 -0.98 8.91
N LEU A 317 9.81 -1.24 10.12
CA LEU A 317 9.83 -0.25 11.21
C LEU A 317 10.77 0.93 10.91
N ILE A 318 11.96 0.66 10.35
CA ILE A 318 12.95 1.68 9.97
C ILE A 318 12.42 2.50 8.80
N THR A 319 11.86 1.85 7.77
CA THR A 319 11.21 2.56 6.65
C THR A 319 10.09 3.45 7.17
N THR A 320 9.18 2.92 8.00
CA THR A 320 8.06 3.68 8.57
C THR A 320 8.54 4.87 9.41
N TYR A 321 9.64 4.73 10.16
CA TYR A 321 10.25 5.83 10.89
C TYR A 321 10.62 6.98 9.94
N PHE A 322 11.34 6.67 8.86
CA PHE A 322 11.75 7.69 7.90
C PHE A 322 10.59 8.32 7.13
N LEU A 323 9.53 7.55 6.89
CA LEU A 323 8.35 8.06 6.19
C LEU A 323 7.51 9.01 7.05
N HIS A 324 7.40 8.77 8.36
CA HIS A 324 6.37 9.42 9.20
C HIS A 324 6.83 10.02 10.53
N MET A 325 8.04 9.75 10.97
CA MET A 325 8.47 10.00 12.35
C MET A 325 9.80 10.75 12.45
N ASP A 326 10.64 10.66 11.42
CA ASP A 326 11.89 11.40 11.35
C ASP A 326 11.63 12.90 11.15
N GLY A 327 12.33 13.74 11.92
CA GLY A 327 12.17 15.20 11.88
C GLY A 327 10.73 15.65 12.14
N GLU A 328 10.14 16.34 11.16
CA GLU A 328 8.75 16.84 11.22
C GLU A 328 7.71 15.77 10.82
N GLY A 329 8.15 14.57 10.44
CA GLY A 329 7.26 13.49 9.99
C GLY A 329 6.71 13.66 8.58
N ASP A 330 7.38 14.45 7.74
CA ASP A 330 7.02 14.80 6.36
C ASP A 330 7.76 13.97 5.29
N GLY A 331 8.63 13.06 5.73
CA GLY A 331 9.47 12.22 4.89
C GLY A 331 10.57 13.00 4.15
N LYS A 332 10.93 14.21 4.56
CA LYS A 332 11.90 15.06 3.86
C LYS A 332 13.24 14.37 3.56
N ARG A 333 13.83 13.72 4.57
CA ARG A 333 15.16 13.09 4.44
C ARG A 333 15.15 11.86 3.56
N ILE A 334 14.13 11.01 3.69
CA ILE A 334 13.99 9.85 2.80
C ILE A 334 13.72 10.28 1.36
N LYS A 335 12.90 11.31 1.13
CA LYS A 335 12.71 11.88 -0.21
C LYS A 335 14.02 12.40 -0.81
N ALA A 336 14.85 13.09 -0.02
CA ALA A 336 16.16 13.57 -0.46
C ALA A 336 17.12 12.42 -0.81
N PHE A 337 17.19 11.40 0.07
CA PHE A 337 17.97 10.18 -0.15
C PHE A 337 17.56 9.49 -1.46
N LEU A 338 16.27 9.20 -1.62
CA LEU A 338 15.74 8.50 -2.79
C LEU A 338 15.92 9.30 -4.08
N LYS A 339 15.70 10.62 -4.03
CA LYS A 339 15.95 11.51 -5.17
C LYS A 339 17.41 11.47 -5.61
N ALA A 340 18.35 11.47 -4.67
CA ALA A 340 19.78 11.38 -4.99
C ALA A 340 20.17 10.05 -5.64
N LEU A 341 19.54 8.93 -5.24
CA LEU A 341 19.72 7.64 -5.91
C LEU A 341 19.26 7.69 -7.37
N HIS A 342 18.11 8.33 -7.65
CA HIS A 342 17.63 8.56 -9.03
C HIS A 342 18.57 9.46 -9.83
N GLU A 343 19.29 10.37 -9.17
CA GLU A 343 20.31 11.22 -9.78
C GLU A 343 21.67 10.51 -9.95
N GLY A 344 21.76 9.22 -9.60
CA GLY A 344 22.94 8.38 -9.79
C GLY A 344 23.96 8.46 -8.66
N MET A 345 23.60 9.00 -7.50
CA MET A 345 24.46 8.98 -6.32
C MET A 345 24.65 7.55 -5.82
N ASP A 346 25.89 7.20 -5.46
CA ASP A 346 26.21 5.94 -4.79
C ASP A 346 25.37 5.79 -3.51
N GLY A 347 24.78 4.61 -3.31
CA GLY A 347 23.78 4.45 -2.26
C GLY A 347 24.33 4.48 -0.83
N GLU A 348 25.61 4.12 -0.60
CA GLU A 348 26.22 4.31 0.72
C GLU A 348 26.51 5.79 0.97
N LYS A 349 26.98 6.54 -0.04
CA LYS A 349 27.14 8.01 0.06
C LYS A 349 25.80 8.73 0.24
N ALA A 350 24.74 8.27 -0.41
CA ALA A 350 23.42 8.88 -0.31
C ALA A 350 22.88 8.83 1.14
N LEU A 351 23.32 7.88 1.98
CA LEU A 351 22.94 7.83 3.39
C LEU A 351 23.33 9.10 4.16
N ASP A 352 24.31 9.89 3.70
CA ASP A 352 24.65 11.18 4.32
C ASP A 352 23.47 12.17 4.25
N LEU A 353 22.67 12.12 3.18
CA LEU A 353 21.45 12.93 3.04
C LEU A 353 20.33 12.44 3.96
N LEU A 354 20.28 11.14 4.21
CA LEU A 354 19.33 10.52 5.14
C LEU A 354 19.69 10.86 6.60
N LEU A 355 20.99 10.90 6.89
CA LEU A 355 21.54 11.29 8.19
C LEU A 355 21.37 12.79 8.45
N ASP A 356 21.51 13.64 7.44
CA ASP A 356 21.29 15.10 7.55
C ASP A 356 22.14 15.72 8.67
N GLY A 357 23.44 15.39 8.68
CA GLY A 357 24.40 15.84 9.69
C GLY A 357 24.43 15.03 10.99
N ARG A 358 23.53 14.06 11.17
CA ARG A 358 23.57 13.12 12.32
C ARG A 358 24.63 12.04 12.12
N THR A 359 25.14 11.52 13.23
CA THR A 359 25.82 10.22 13.26
C THR A 359 24.79 9.08 13.28
N PHE A 360 25.20 7.88 12.89
CA PHE A 360 24.33 6.69 13.03
C PHE A 360 23.89 6.45 14.48
N LYS A 361 24.75 6.73 15.46
CA LYS A 361 24.39 6.63 16.87
C LYS A 361 23.27 7.60 17.27
N GLN A 362 23.33 8.84 16.78
CA GLN A 362 22.24 9.80 16.99
C GLN A 362 20.95 9.35 16.29
N LEU A 363 21.06 8.76 15.09
CA LEU A 363 19.91 8.19 14.40
C LEU A 363 19.30 6.99 15.16
N GLU A 364 20.12 6.12 15.76
CA GLU A 364 19.68 5.02 16.63
C GLU A 364 18.91 5.56 17.85
N GLU A 365 19.41 6.62 18.49
CA GLU A 365 18.75 7.31 19.60
C GLU A 365 17.41 7.92 19.17
N ASP A 366 17.36 8.62 18.03
CA ASP A 366 16.15 9.20 17.47
C ASP A 366 15.10 8.12 17.15
N LEU A 367 15.52 7.04 16.49
CA LEU A 367 14.67 5.91 16.11
C LEU A 367 14.10 5.21 17.35
N THR A 368 14.94 4.94 18.34
CA THR A 368 14.53 4.33 19.62
C THR A 368 13.53 5.23 20.35
N LYS A 369 13.80 6.54 20.41
CA LYS A 369 12.90 7.52 21.04
C LYS A 369 11.55 7.61 20.32
N ALA A 370 11.55 7.56 19.00
CA ALA A 370 10.32 7.67 18.23
C ALA A 370 9.44 6.41 18.38
N TRP A 371 10.05 5.23 18.34
CA TRP A 371 9.35 3.95 18.45
C TRP A 371 8.94 3.58 19.88
N SER A 372 9.70 4.00 20.90
CA SER A 372 9.33 3.77 22.31
C SER A 372 8.02 4.46 22.68
N ARG A 373 7.73 5.63 22.10
CA ARG A 373 6.42 6.31 22.23
C ARG A 373 5.25 5.49 21.67
N LYS A 374 5.53 4.50 20.83
CA LYS A 374 4.57 3.57 20.23
C LYS A 374 4.67 2.16 20.82
N GLY A 375 5.52 1.95 21.83
CA GLY A 375 5.65 0.67 22.53
C GLY A 375 6.70 -0.30 21.97
N VAL A 376 7.61 0.15 21.10
CA VAL A 376 8.77 -0.65 20.65
C VAL A 376 10.05 -0.10 21.27
N ASP A 377 10.82 -0.97 21.91
CA ASP A 377 12.11 -0.70 22.53
C ASP A 377 13.22 -1.33 21.67
N PHE A 378 13.94 -0.49 20.92
CA PHE A 378 15.09 -0.90 20.13
C PHE A 378 16.36 -0.92 20.98
N LYS A 379 17.18 -1.95 20.78
CA LYS A 379 18.51 -2.06 21.36
C LYS A 379 19.52 -2.38 20.28
N PHE A 380 20.42 -1.43 20.03
CA PHE A 380 21.51 -1.59 19.09
C PHE A 380 22.75 -2.12 19.81
N ALA A 381 23.42 -3.11 19.22
CA ALA A 381 24.71 -3.58 19.70
C ALA A 381 25.76 -2.46 19.62
N LYS A 382 26.76 -2.53 20.50
CA LYS A 382 27.83 -1.52 20.61
C LYS A 382 28.92 -1.68 19.56
#